data_AF-A0A094JI03-F1
#
_entry.id   AF-A0A094JI03-F1
#
_cell.length_a   1.000
_cell.length_b   1.000
_cell.length_c   1.000
_cell.angle_alpha   90.00
_cell.angle_beta   90.00
_cell.angle_gamma   90.00
#
_symmetry.space_group_name_H-M   'P 1'
#
loop_
_entity.id
_entity.type
_entity.pdbx_description
1 polymer ?
#
loop_
_entity_poly.entity_id
_entity_poly.type
_entity_poly.pdbx_seq_one_letter_code
_entity_poly.pdbx_strand_id
1 'polypeptide(L)'
;MSNTTERYYSENAEGDRMALGDAMLDRVLSHIQNGNQDNALWRHFEKKAQDMRAGLGPVKDPLFLLHSNVYYLRDLLEEADDDEAIEMLDDMERDFF
;
A
#
# COMPACT_ATOMS: atom_id res chain seq x y z
N MET A 1 -10.79 -35.24 7.67
CA MET A 1 -9.46 -35.15 7.03
C MET A 1 -9.10 -33.67 7.01
N SER A 2 -7.91 -33.34 7.50
CA SER A 2 -7.59 -32.03 8.10
C SER A 2 -7.73 -30.83 7.16
N ASN A 3 -8.51 -29.85 7.60
CA ASN A 3 -8.63 -28.47 7.08
C ASN A 3 -7.56 -27.54 7.71
N THR A 4 -6.52 -28.12 8.29
CA THR A 4 -5.50 -27.39 9.09
C THR A 4 -4.39 -26.85 8.20
N THR A 5 -4.02 -27.58 7.16
CA THR A 5 -2.95 -27.20 6.24
C THR A 5 -3.37 -26.03 5.33
N GLU A 6 -4.58 -26.10 4.75
CA GLU A 6 -5.13 -25.01 3.91
C GLU A 6 -5.32 -23.71 4.73
N ARG A 7 -5.80 -23.83 5.97
CA ARG A 7 -5.95 -22.70 6.88
C ARG A 7 -4.61 -22.06 7.28
N TYR A 8 -3.57 -22.87 7.52
CA TYR A 8 -2.24 -22.35 7.84
C TYR A 8 -1.62 -21.58 6.66
N TYR A 9 -1.79 -22.07 5.43
CA TYR A 9 -1.33 -21.35 4.24
C TYR A 9 -2.11 -20.07 3.98
N SER A 10 -3.42 -20.05 4.18
CA SER A 10 -4.23 -18.84 4.01
C SER A 10 -3.91 -17.76 5.04
N GLU A 11 -3.73 -18.12 6.31
CA GLU A 11 -3.40 -17.18 7.39
C GLU A 11 -2.00 -16.55 7.18
N ASN A 12 -1.01 -17.34 6.72
CA ASN A 12 0.31 -16.81 6.39
C ASN A 12 0.27 -15.91 5.15
N ALA A 13 -0.44 -16.31 4.10
CA ALA A 13 -0.57 -15.51 2.88
C ALA A 13 -1.27 -14.16 3.14
N GLU A 14 -2.28 -14.14 4.01
CA GLU A 14 -2.94 -12.90 4.42
C GLU A 14 -1.99 -12.00 5.26
N GLY A 15 -1.20 -12.61 6.16
CA GLY A 15 -0.16 -11.89 6.91
C GLY A 15 0.91 -11.27 6.00
N ASP A 16 1.42 -12.03 5.04
CA ASP A 16 2.42 -11.57 4.07
C ASP A 16 1.86 -10.44 3.18
N ARG A 17 0.61 -10.59 2.73
CA ARG A 17 -0.12 -9.59 1.94
C ARG A 17 -0.27 -8.26 2.70
N MET A 18 -0.67 -8.31 3.97
CA MET A 18 -0.81 -7.10 4.79
C MET A 18 0.54 -6.43 5.06
N ALA A 19 1.58 -7.23 5.36
CA ALA A 19 2.93 -6.71 5.58
C ALA A 19 3.49 -6.00 4.33
N LEU A 20 3.25 -6.56 3.14
CA LEU A 20 3.63 -5.94 1.88
C LEU A 20 2.88 -4.61 1.67
N GLY A 21 1.57 -4.60 1.92
CA GLY A 21 0.75 -3.39 1.85
C GLY A 21 1.25 -2.27 2.77
N ASP A 22 1.59 -2.59 4.01
CA ASP A 22 2.14 -1.61 4.96
C ASP A 22 3.50 -1.08 4.52
N ALA A 23 4.39 -1.96 4.04
CA ALA A 23 5.72 -1.56 3.57
C ALA A 23 5.64 -0.63 2.36
N MET A 24 4.74 -0.90 1.41
CA MET A 24 4.52 -0.02 0.26
C MET A 24 3.94 1.32 0.68
N LEU A 25 2.99 1.31 1.61
CA LEU A 25 2.40 2.54 2.14
C LEU A 25 3.47 3.42 2.82
N ASP A 26 4.36 2.83 3.63
CA ASP A 26 5.46 3.58 4.25
C ASP A 26 6.42 4.17 3.20
N ARG A 27 6.73 3.43 2.14
CA ARG A 27 7.60 3.91 1.06
C ARG A 27 6.99 5.08 0.30
N VAL A 28 5.70 4.99 -0.05
CA VAL A 28 4.94 6.08 -0.67
C VAL A 28 4.90 7.31 0.23
N LEU A 29 4.61 7.15 1.53
CA LEU A 29 4.59 8.27 2.48
C LEU A 29 5.95 8.95 2.59
N SER A 30 7.04 8.18 2.57
CA SER A 30 8.40 8.73 2.55
C SER A 30 8.65 9.60 1.31
N HIS A 31 8.22 9.16 0.13
CA HIS A 31 8.36 9.95 -1.11
C HIS A 31 7.53 11.22 -1.09
N ILE A 32 6.29 11.16 -0.60
CA ILE A 32 5.44 12.35 -0.44
C ILE A 32 6.13 13.38 0.48
N GLN A 33 6.64 12.93 1.63
CA GLN A 33 7.24 13.81 2.63
C GLN A 33 8.58 14.42 2.19
N ASN A 34 9.37 13.68 1.41
CA ASN A 34 10.69 14.12 0.97
C ASN A 34 10.69 14.80 -0.41
N GLY A 35 9.69 14.53 -1.26
CA GLY A 35 9.64 14.93 -2.67
C GLY A 35 9.04 16.31 -2.94
N ASN A 36 8.82 17.15 -1.93
CA ASN A 36 8.14 18.45 -2.06
C ASN A 36 6.72 18.36 -2.65
N GLN A 37 6.04 17.25 -2.39
CA GLN A 37 4.72 16.92 -2.91
C GLN A 37 3.60 17.59 -2.07
N ASP A 38 3.59 18.93 -1.94
CA ASP A 38 2.62 19.69 -1.11
C ASP A 38 1.31 20.06 -1.84
N ASN A 39 0.78 19.13 -2.65
CA ASN A 39 -0.47 19.35 -3.35
C ASN A 39 -1.67 18.80 -2.54
N ALA A 40 -2.89 19.17 -2.94
CA ALA A 40 -4.11 18.76 -2.24
C ALA A 40 -4.36 17.23 -2.31
N LEU A 41 -3.89 16.57 -3.36
CA LEU A 41 -4.01 15.12 -3.53
C LEU A 41 -3.21 14.40 -2.45
N TRP A 42 -1.92 14.71 -2.30
CA TRP A 42 -1.04 14.02 -1.38
C TRP A 42 -1.35 14.32 0.08
N ARG A 43 -1.73 15.57 0.42
CA ARG A 43 -2.23 15.89 1.76
C ARG A 43 -3.48 15.08 2.14
N HIS A 44 -4.37 14.84 1.18
CA HIS A 44 -5.55 14.01 1.41
C HIS A 44 -5.20 12.52 1.54
N PHE A 45 -4.23 12.04 0.75
CA PHE A 45 -3.70 10.68 0.86
C PHE A 45 -3.06 10.43 2.22
N GLU A 46 -2.16 11.31 2.68
CA GLU A 46 -1.52 11.22 4.00
C GLU A 46 -2.55 11.21 5.11
N LYS A 47 -3.56 12.09 5.04
CA LYS A 47 -4.65 12.11 6.01
C LYS A 47 -5.38 10.77 6.05
N LYS A 48 -5.71 10.19 4.90
CA LYS A 48 -6.37 8.87 4.84
C LYS A 48 -5.50 7.77 5.43
N ALA A 49 -4.20 7.77 5.17
CA ALA A 49 -3.26 6.82 5.74
C ALA A 49 -3.19 6.94 7.28
N GLN A 50 -3.16 8.18 7.80
CA GLN A 50 -3.20 8.45 9.24
C GLN A 50 -4.52 8.01 9.88
N ASP A 51 -5.66 8.38 9.28
CA ASP A 51 -6.99 7.99 9.77
C ASP A 51 -7.11 6.46 9.80
N MET A 52 -6.68 5.78 8.74
CA MET A 52 -6.67 4.32 8.64
C MET A 52 -5.85 3.67 9.77
N ARG A 53 -4.60 4.13 9.97
CA ARG A 53 -3.71 3.63 11.05
C ARG A 53 -4.27 3.89 12.45
N ALA A 54 -4.99 4.99 12.63
CA ALA A 54 -5.69 5.32 13.87
C ALA A 54 -7.00 4.55 14.07
N GLY A 55 -7.41 3.70 13.12
CA GLY A 55 -8.68 3.00 13.15
C GLY A 55 -9.89 3.93 12.95
N LEU A 56 -9.67 5.14 12.43
CA LEU A 56 -10.69 6.13 12.09
C LEU A 56 -11.15 5.97 10.64
N GLY A 57 -12.32 6.54 10.30
CA GLY A 57 -12.83 6.54 8.93
C GLY A 57 -13.23 5.15 8.37
N PRO A 58 -13.58 5.08 7.07
CA PRO A 58 -14.08 3.85 6.43
C PRO A 58 -12.98 2.93 5.89
N VAL A 59 -11.77 3.44 5.62
CA VAL A 59 -10.64 2.65 5.11
C VAL A 59 -9.95 1.97 6.29
N LYS A 60 -9.78 0.64 6.20
CA LYS A 60 -9.18 -0.19 7.26
C LYS A 60 -7.99 -1.03 6.78
N ASP A 61 -7.68 -0.95 5.50
CA ASP A 61 -6.71 -1.81 4.82
C ASP A 61 -5.80 -0.96 3.92
N PRO A 62 -4.47 -1.02 4.08
CA PRO A 62 -3.52 -0.32 3.22
C PRO A 62 -3.67 -0.68 1.75
N LEU A 63 -4.03 -1.92 1.41
CA LEU A 63 -4.15 -2.36 0.01
C LEU A 63 -5.31 -1.66 -0.70
N PHE A 64 -6.42 -1.44 0.00
CA PHE A 64 -7.52 -0.64 -0.54
C PHE A 64 -7.09 0.81 -0.79
N LEU A 65 -6.33 1.39 0.14
CA LEU A 65 -5.81 2.75 -0.01
C LEU A 65 -4.84 2.85 -1.20
N LEU A 66 -3.92 1.89 -1.33
CA LEU A 66 -2.96 1.84 -2.42
C LEU A 66 -3.64 1.61 -3.77
N HIS A 67 -4.50 0.59 -3.88
CA HIS A 67 -5.23 0.27 -5.10
C HIS A 67 -6.06 1.45 -5.61
N SER A 68 -6.78 2.13 -4.71
CA SER A 68 -7.62 3.28 -5.10
C SER A 68 -6.83 4.51 -5.60
N ASN A 69 -5.49 4.50 -5.50
CA ASN A 69 -4.62 5.56 -5.96
C ASN A 69 -3.50 5.06 -6.90
N VAL A 70 -3.55 3.81 -7.38
CA VAL A 70 -2.44 3.13 -8.07
C VAL A 70 -1.81 3.94 -9.20
N TYR A 71 -2.62 4.62 -10.02
CA TYR A 71 -2.11 5.46 -11.11
C TYR A 71 -1.22 6.61 -10.60
N TYR A 72 -1.66 7.31 -9.55
CA TYR A 72 -0.88 8.39 -8.96
C TYR A 72 0.36 7.88 -8.23
N LEU A 73 0.28 6.67 -7.66
CA LEU A 73 1.42 6.03 -7.00
C LEU A 73 2.49 5.69 -8.03
N ARG A 74 2.11 5.10 -9.18
CA ARG A 74 3.06 4.82 -10.26
C ARG A 74 3.77 6.09 -10.73
N ASP A 75 3.02 7.16 -11.00
CA ASP A 75 3.60 8.45 -11.39
C ASP A 75 4.60 8.97 -10.34
N LEU A 76 4.23 8.90 -9.04
CA LEU A 76 5.11 9.34 -7.94
C LEU A 76 6.43 8.55 -7.90
N LEU A 77 6.37 7.24 -8.11
CA LEU A 77 7.55 6.37 -8.03
C LEU A 77 8.44 6.51 -9.26
N GLU A 78 7.84 6.71 -10.43
CA GLU A 78 8.56 7.02 -11.67
C GLU A 78 9.27 8.38 -11.57
N GLU A 79 8.62 9.41 -11.02
CA GLU A 79 9.26 10.71 -10.74
C GLU A 79 10.41 10.60 -9.72
N ALA A 80 10.36 9.61 -8.83
CA ALA A 80 11.37 9.37 -7.80
C ALA A 80 12.50 8.42 -8.25
N ASP A 81 12.45 7.91 -9.50
CA ASP A 81 13.35 6.86 -10.02
C ASP A 81 13.43 5.63 -9.08
N ASP A 82 12.30 5.25 -8.47
CA ASP A 82 12.23 4.15 -7.50
C ASP A 82 11.78 2.82 -8.13
N ASP A 83 12.69 2.23 -8.90
CA ASP A 83 12.45 0.97 -9.62
C ASP A 83 12.03 -0.18 -8.69
N GLU A 84 12.58 -0.24 -7.48
CA GLU A 84 12.24 -1.29 -6.49
C GLU A 84 10.78 -1.16 -6.03
N ALA A 85 10.31 0.06 -5.79
CA ALA A 85 8.90 0.28 -5.44
C ALA A 85 7.97 0.04 -6.63
N ILE A 86 8.43 0.28 -7.86
CA ILE A 86 7.67 -0.02 -9.08
C ILE A 86 7.49 -1.54 -9.22
N GLU A 87 8.56 -2.33 -9.06
CA GLU A 87 8.46 -3.80 -9.07
C GLU A 87 7.53 -4.31 -7.96
N MET A 88 7.62 -3.73 -6.76
CA MET A 88 6.72 -4.05 -5.65
C MET A 88 5.25 -3.72 -5.99
N LEU A 89 4.99 -2.61 -6.67
CA LEU A 89 3.66 -2.23 -7.12
C LEU A 89 3.12 -3.20 -8.18
N ASP A 90 3.97 -3.63 -9.12
CA ASP A 90 3.62 -4.61 -10.15
C ASP A 90 3.28 -5.98 -9.54
N ASP A 91 4.02 -6.40 -8.52
CA ASP A 91 3.71 -7.61 -7.76
C ASP A 91 2.35 -7.49 -7.06
N MET A 92 2.06 -6.33 -6.47
CA MET A 92 0.75 -6.08 -5.87
C MET A 92 -0.39 -6.09 -6.89
N GLU A 93 -0.19 -5.45 -8.05
CA GLU A 93 -1.18 -5.41 -9.12
C GLU A 93 -1.51 -6.79 -9.67
N ARG A 94 -0.51 -7.67 -9.74
CA ARG A 94 -0.69 -9.05 -10.21
C ARG A 94 -1.37 -9.94 -9.17
N ASP A 95 -0.98 -9.81 -7.90
CA ASP A 95 -1.30 -10.82 -6.88
C ASP A 95 -2.48 -10.39 -5.97
N PHE A 96 -2.82 -9.09 -5.88
CA PHE A 96 -3.79 -8.58 -4.90
C PHE A 96 -4.84 -7.60 -5.42
N PHE A 97 -4.62 -6.95 -6.57
CA PHE A 97 -5.54 -5.95 -7.14
C PHE A 97 -6.41 -6.54 -8.26
#